data_AF-A0A453R8S5-F1
#
_entry.id   AF-A0A453R8S5-F1
#
_cell.length_a   1.000
_cell.length_b   1.000
_cell.length_c   1.000
_cell.angle_alpha   90.00
_cell.angle_beta   90.00
_cell.angle_gamma   90.00
#
_symmetry.space_group_name_H-M   'P 1'
#
loop_
_entity.id
_entity.type
_entity.pdbx_description
1 polymer ?
#
loop_
_entity_poly.entity_id
_entity_poly.type
_entity_poly.pdbx_seq_one_letter_code
_entity_poly.pdbx_strand_id
1 'polypeptide(L)'
;MTADEKCPVEIKGELHIRNESTDVPGTKIELPIGTPVTDIAGAELEVDDVGSALQFHEFCRTFAEVLKIRKGQPEKVLQVITGGGRIGREVPSVVADLHISLLSVIQEDREENPSDYSRNGDAWIIDTGKYISESTVISKELPVDCLSQGVLGYKKLSPSLKLHVLNFLCDEALSTTTLKNWVLKQHESATERKVAAREKFRAVKEKEKELKEKLTIKMAKPRFLRNGAEINSLVSQIKEAYEDKKAVIDEEKLGGLVRKKPVRIDEGVAYWKLDGYCDKTAIMRQEFDATENTDKWFMFTEEEEKVIKGHVAPRPQLKRKNKTHTLAGHNALPISSSMKTQTPVSAV
;
A
#
# COMPACT_ATOMS: atom_id res chain seq x y z
N MET A 1 -22.73 22.66 -73.09
CA MET A 1 -21.55 21.80 -73.22
C MET A 1 -21.27 21.27 -71.83
N THR A 2 -21.85 20.11 -71.47
CA THR A 2 -21.23 18.75 -71.53
C THR A 2 -20.04 18.66 -70.57
N ALA A 3 -19.89 17.73 -69.65
CA ALA A 3 -20.62 16.53 -69.22
C ALA A 3 -20.14 16.28 -67.77
N ASP A 4 -21.00 15.94 -66.81
CA ASP A 4 -21.27 14.57 -66.37
C ASP A 4 -20.03 13.64 -66.36
N GLU A 5 -19.53 13.31 -65.16
CA GLU A 5 -19.26 11.91 -64.86
C GLU A 5 -19.64 11.58 -63.41
N LYS A 6 -20.25 10.41 -63.31
CA LYS A 6 -21.23 9.95 -62.33
C LYS A 6 -20.59 8.77 -61.60
N CYS A 7 -20.88 8.58 -60.32
CA CYS A 7 -20.98 7.24 -59.75
C CYS A 7 -22.02 7.18 -58.61
N PRO A 8 -22.70 6.03 -58.43
CA PRO A 8 -24.12 6.00 -58.13
C PRO A 8 -24.52 5.28 -56.83
N VAL A 9 -25.70 5.68 -56.36
CA VAL A 9 -26.83 4.92 -55.77
C VAL A 9 -26.61 3.61 -54.99
N GLU A 10 -27.19 3.66 -53.78
CA GLU A 10 -27.65 2.62 -52.85
C GLU A 10 -27.90 1.20 -53.39
N ILE A 11 -27.55 0.20 -52.56
CA ILE A 11 -28.30 -1.05 -52.45
C ILE A 11 -28.68 -1.26 -50.97
N LYS A 12 -29.98 -1.17 -50.71
CA LYS A 12 -30.63 -1.71 -49.52
C LYS A 12 -30.56 -3.24 -49.55
N GLY A 13 -30.22 -3.84 -48.41
CA GLY A 13 -30.39 -5.25 -48.13
C GLY A 13 -30.45 -5.45 -46.62
N GLU A 14 -31.67 -5.48 -46.09
CA GLU A 14 -31.97 -5.83 -44.70
C GLU A 14 -31.46 -7.24 -44.37
N LEU A 15 -30.82 -7.38 -43.22
CA LEU A 15 -30.91 -8.60 -42.42
C LEU A 15 -31.16 -8.19 -40.97
N HIS A 16 -32.45 -8.17 -40.67
CA HIS A 16 -33.05 -7.96 -39.36
C HIS A 16 -32.69 -9.15 -38.45
N ILE A 17 -31.84 -8.92 -37.44
CA ILE A 17 -31.86 -9.74 -36.22
C ILE A 17 -32.16 -8.80 -35.06
N ARG A 18 -33.46 -8.67 -34.81
CA ARG A 18 -34.04 -8.08 -33.62
C ARG A 18 -33.78 -9.03 -32.46
N ASN A 19 -32.93 -8.63 -31.51
CA ASN A 19 -33.01 -9.10 -30.15
C ASN A 19 -33.22 -7.88 -29.26
N GLU A 20 -34.48 -7.67 -28.90
CA GLU A 20 -34.86 -6.87 -27.74
C GLU A 20 -34.12 -7.42 -26.51
N SER A 21 -33.22 -6.63 -25.94
CA SER A 21 -32.92 -6.70 -24.52
C SER A 21 -33.04 -5.29 -23.97
N THR A 22 -34.04 -5.12 -23.12
CA THR A 22 -34.30 -3.93 -22.34
C THR A 22 -33.15 -3.72 -21.36
N ASP A 23 -32.06 -3.10 -21.82
CA ASP A 23 -30.99 -2.67 -20.93
C ASP A 23 -31.43 -1.38 -20.23
N VAL A 24 -31.90 -1.56 -18.99
CA VAL A 24 -31.95 -0.51 -17.98
C VAL A 24 -30.63 0.27 -18.06
N PRO A 25 -30.64 1.61 -18.19
CA PRO A 25 -29.39 2.37 -18.16
C PRO A 25 -28.77 2.13 -16.78
N GLY A 26 -27.70 1.33 -16.75
CA GLY A 26 -26.85 1.24 -15.58
C GLY A 26 -26.24 2.61 -15.39
N THR A 27 -26.83 3.42 -14.52
CA THR A 27 -26.22 4.65 -14.01
C THR A 27 -24.81 4.29 -13.56
N LYS A 28 -23.79 4.71 -14.32
CA LYS A 28 -22.41 4.77 -13.82
C LYS A 28 -22.50 5.65 -12.58
N ILE A 29 -22.44 5.02 -11.41
CA ILE A 29 -22.34 5.76 -10.15
C ILE A 29 -20.99 6.46 -10.22
N GLU A 30 -21.01 7.77 -10.43
CA GLU A 30 -19.82 8.60 -10.34
C GLU A 30 -19.30 8.49 -8.90
N LEU A 31 -18.08 7.99 -8.75
CA LEU A 31 -17.46 7.87 -7.44
C LEU A 31 -17.03 9.26 -6.98
N PRO A 32 -17.18 9.56 -5.68
CA PRO A 32 -16.70 10.82 -5.15
C PRO A 32 -15.18 10.93 -5.36
N ILE A 33 -14.73 12.12 -5.72
CA ILE A 33 -13.31 12.46 -5.91
C ILE A 33 -12.65 12.70 -4.54
N GLY A 34 -13.41 13.26 -3.59
CA GLY A 34 -12.91 13.71 -2.30
C GLY A 34 -12.38 15.15 -2.33
N THR A 35 -11.88 15.60 -1.18
CA THR A 35 -11.27 16.92 -1.00
C THR A 35 -9.75 16.79 -1.11
N PRO A 36 -9.04 17.69 -1.83
CA PRO A 36 -7.60 17.72 -1.85
C PRO A 36 -7.00 17.76 -0.45
N VAL A 37 -5.96 16.98 -0.23
CA VAL A 37 -5.25 16.93 1.05
C VAL A 37 -4.25 18.08 1.07
N THR A 38 -4.22 18.81 2.20
CA THR A 38 -3.27 19.91 2.44
C THR A 38 -2.73 19.89 3.87
N ASP A 39 -3.13 18.90 4.68
CA ASP A 39 -2.65 18.70 6.05
C ASP A 39 -2.36 17.22 6.26
N ILE A 40 -1.15 16.93 6.72
CA ILE A 40 -0.73 15.59 7.14
C ILE A 40 -0.12 15.69 8.52
N ALA A 41 -0.68 14.98 9.50
CA ALA A 41 -0.19 14.98 10.88
C ALA A 41 -0.05 16.39 11.51
N GLY A 42 -0.95 17.33 11.15
CA GLY A 42 -0.92 18.70 11.63
C GLY A 42 0.14 19.59 10.98
N ALA A 43 0.76 19.12 9.89
CA ALA A 43 1.64 19.92 9.04
C ALA A 43 0.86 20.37 7.79
N GLU A 44 0.70 21.68 7.64
CA GLU A 44 0.18 22.30 6.42
C GLU A 44 1.19 22.12 5.27
N LEU A 45 0.71 21.65 4.13
CA LEU A 45 1.51 21.24 2.97
C LEU A 45 0.88 21.79 1.69
N GLU A 46 1.74 22.13 0.73
CA GLU A 46 1.32 22.32 -0.66
C GLU A 46 0.81 20.97 -1.21
N VAL A 47 -0.15 21.02 -2.14
CA VAL A 47 -0.81 19.82 -2.69
C VAL A 47 0.22 18.86 -3.31
N ASP A 48 1.24 19.41 -3.96
CA ASP A 48 2.30 18.64 -4.63
C ASP A 48 3.29 17.99 -3.65
N ASP A 49 3.35 18.47 -2.39
CA ASP A 49 4.24 17.94 -1.36
C ASP A 49 3.60 16.82 -0.52
N VAL A 50 2.30 16.57 -0.68
CA VAL A 50 1.58 15.58 0.14
C VAL A 50 2.11 14.16 -0.08
N GLY A 51 2.35 13.78 -1.34
CA GLY A 51 2.93 12.47 -1.67
C GLY A 51 4.29 12.27 -1.00
N SER A 52 5.15 13.29 -1.11
CA SER A 52 6.46 13.34 -0.44
C SER A 52 6.33 13.23 1.09
N ALA A 53 5.36 13.89 1.71
CA ALA A 53 5.17 13.84 3.16
C ALA A 53 4.67 12.46 3.63
N LEU A 54 3.77 11.85 2.86
CA LEU A 54 3.29 10.49 3.12
C LEU A 54 4.42 9.45 2.98
N GLN A 55 5.27 9.57 1.96
CA GLN A 55 6.45 8.71 1.78
C GLN A 55 7.40 8.81 2.98
N PHE A 56 7.77 10.04 3.36
CA PHE A 56 8.64 10.31 4.50
C PHE A 56 8.08 9.68 5.79
N HIS A 57 6.81 9.94 6.08
CA HIS A 57 6.19 9.48 7.31
C HIS A 57 6.04 7.94 7.34
N GLU A 58 5.68 7.31 6.21
CA GLU A 58 5.61 5.86 6.10
C GLU A 58 6.99 5.20 6.28
N PHE A 59 8.03 5.79 5.71
CA PHE A 59 9.41 5.36 5.93
C PHE A 59 9.75 5.42 7.41
N CYS A 60 9.55 6.57 8.06
CA CYS A 60 9.91 6.72 9.47
C CYS A 60 9.14 5.75 10.36
N ARG A 61 7.84 5.55 10.10
CA ARG A 61 7.03 4.58 10.84
C ARG A 61 7.53 3.15 10.64
N THR A 62 7.92 2.82 9.42
CA THR A 62 8.39 1.49 9.05
C THR A 62 9.73 1.18 9.71
N PHE A 63 10.69 2.09 9.64
CA PHE A 63 12.06 1.86 10.12
C PHE A 63 12.31 2.44 11.51
N ALA A 64 11.26 2.73 12.28
CA ALA A 64 11.38 3.39 13.57
C ALA A 64 12.27 2.64 14.56
N GLU A 65 12.20 1.31 14.56
CA GLU A 65 13.02 0.46 15.44
C GLU A 65 14.51 0.55 15.08
N VAL A 66 14.85 0.34 13.81
CA VAL A 66 16.25 0.28 13.35
C VAL A 66 16.91 1.66 13.36
N LEU A 67 16.17 2.72 13.04
CA LEU A 67 16.64 4.11 13.09
C LEU A 67 16.39 4.79 14.44
N LYS A 68 15.86 4.08 15.43
CA LYS A 68 15.55 4.60 16.78
C LYS A 68 14.68 5.86 16.76
N ILE A 69 13.76 5.96 15.80
CA ILE A 69 12.83 7.08 15.64
C ILE A 69 11.75 6.96 16.72
N ARG A 70 11.53 8.04 17.47
CA ARG A 70 10.54 8.08 18.56
C ARG A 70 9.13 8.29 18.00
N LYS A 71 8.12 7.78 18.72
CA LYS A 71 6.72 8.09 18.41
C LYS A 71 6.48 9.60 18.43
N GLY A 72 5.81 10.15 17.42
CA GLY A 72 5.55 11.58 17.28
C GLY A 72 6.72 12.38 16.68
N GLN A 73 7.88 11.76 16.48
CA GLN A 73 9.06 12.43 15.90
C GLN A 73 8.85 12.80 14.43
N PRO A 74 8.36 11.90 13.53
CA PRO A 74 8.14 12.24 12.12
C PRO A 74 7.15 13.39 11.93
N GLU A 75 6.06 13.38 12.69
CA GLU A 75 5.04 14.42 12.70
C GLU A 75 5.65 15.75 13.14
N LYS A 76 6.51 15.73 14.17
CA LYS A 76 7.20 16.94 14.63
C LYS A 76 8.20 17.46 13.60
N VAL A 77 8.91 16.58 12.88
CA VAL A 77 9.80 16.95 11.79
C VAL A 77 9.02 17.63 10.68
N LEU A 78 7.92 17.03 10.20
CA LEU A 78 7.04 17.60 9.17
C LEU A 78 6.56 19.00 9.57
N GLN A 79 5.96 19.14 10.75
CA GLN A 79 5.48 20.43 11.25
C GLN A 79 6.58 21.51 11.30
N VAL A 80 7.81 21.12 11.64
CA VAL A 80 8.92 22.06 11.76
C VAL A 80 9.44 22.50 10.39
N ILE A 81 9.58 21.57 9.43
CA ILE A 81 10.11 21.90 8.11
C ILE A 81 9.10 22.66 7.25
N THR A 82 7.78 22.50 7.50
CA THR A 82 6.71 23.18 6.77
C THR A 82 6.34 24.56 7.29
N GLY A 83 6.87 25.00 8.43
CA GLY A 83 6.69 26.38 8.92
C GLY A 83 6.11 26.51 10.33
N GLY A 84 5.78 25.41 11.00
CA GLY A 84 5.35 25.39 12.42
C GLY A 84 6.50 25.62 13.43
N GLY A 85 7.72 25.83 12.97
CA GLY A 85 8.89 26.16 13.80
C GLY A 85 9.06 27.67 14.00
N ARG A 86 9.46 28.08 15.22
CA ARG A 86 9.97 29.45 15.43
C ARG A 86 11.17 29.65 14.50
N ILE A 87 11.21 30.76 13.77
CA ILE A 87 12.38 31.18 12.98
C ILE A 87 13.54 31.44 13.95
N GLY A 88 14.27 30.38 14.28
CA GLY A 88 15.40 30.39 15.20
C GLY A 88 16.73 30.52 14.46
N ARG A 89 17.83 30.74 15.20
CA ARG A 89 19.18 30.70 14.63
C ARG A 89 19.61 29.29 14.25
N GLU A 90 19.08 28.26 14.90
CA GLU A 90 19.49 26.86 14.76
C GLU A 90 18.43 26.01 14.05
N VAL A 91 18.88 24.96 13.35
CA VAL A 91 18.00 23.89 12.86
C VAL A 91 17.48 23.12 14.08
N PRO A 92 16.16 22.90 14.21
CA PRO A 92 15.63 22.20 15.37
C PRO A 92 16.23 20.80 15.53
N SER A 93 16.54 20.44 16.77
CA SER A 93 17.26 19.20 17.10
C SER A 93 16.65 17.95 16.48
N VAL A 94 15.33 17.88 16.47
CA VAL A 94 14.58 16.75 15.94
C VAL A 94 14.85 16.50 14.44
N VAL A 95 15.10 17.57 13.68
CA VAL A 95 15.41 17.51 12.24
C VAL A 95 16.86 17.09 12.04
N ALA A 96 17.79 17.73 12.75
CA ALA A 96 19.21 17.42 12.66
C ALA A 96 19.51 15.97 13.11
N ASP A 97 18.91 15.51 14.21
CA ASP A 97 19.06 14.14 14.71
C ASP A 97 18.62 13.10 13.67
N LEU A 98 17.54 13.38 12.94
CA LEU A 98 17.05 12.47 11.91
C LEU A 98 17.99 12.41 10.71
N HIS A 99 18.50 13.56 10.23
CA HIS A 99 19.49 13.59 9.16
C HIS A 99 20.76 12.84 9.55
N ILE A 100 21.30 13.12 10.75
CA ILE A 100 22.48 12.44 11.28
C ILE A 100 22.24 10.93 11.35
N SER A 101 21.09 10.49 11.86
CA SER A 101 20.77 9.06 11.95
C SER A 101 20.71 8.37 10.57
N LEU A 102 20.19 9.05 9.54
CA LEU A 102 20.15 8.52 8.18
C LEU A 102 21.56 8.46 7.57
N LEU A 103 22.33 9.55 7.71
CA LEU A 103 23.70 9.63 7.22
C LEU A 103 24.60 8.57 7.86
N SER A 104 24.48 8.33 9.16
CA SER A 104 25.26 7.28 9.84
C SER A 104 25.04 5.90 9.23
N VAL A 105 23.78 5.57 8.88
CA VAL A 105 23.46 4.28 8.25
C VAL A 105 24.02 4.19 6.83
N ILE A 106 23.99 5.29 6.08
CA ILE A 106 24.57 5.37 4.73
C ILE A 106 26.10 5.25 4.77
N GLN A 107 26.75 5.96 5.70
CA GLN A 107 28.21 5.92 5.89
C GLN A 107 28.71 4.54 6.26
N GLU A 108 28.02 3.88 7.20
CA GLU A 108 28.37 2.53 7.64
C GLU A 108 28.32 1.53 6.46
N ASP A 109 27.32 1.63 5.59
CA ASP A 109 27.17 0.75 4.42
C ASP A 109 28.22 1.03 3.33
N ARG A 110 28.69 2.28 3.21
CA ARG A 110 29.76 2.68 2.28
C ARG A 110 31.18 2.41 2.82
N GLU A 111 31.29 1.78 3.99
CA GLU A 111 32.57 1.55 4.70
C GLU A 111 33.35 2.86 4.94
N GLU A 112 32.63 3.98 5.06
CA GLU A 112 33.21 5.29 5.36
C GLU A 112 33.51 5.42 6.85
N ASN A 113 34.51 6.23 7.21
CA ASN A 113 34.82 6.50 8.61
C ASN A 113 33.61 7.21 9.27
N PRO A 114 33.14 6.74 10.44
CA PRO A 114 32.04 7.39 11.14
C PRO A 114 32.35 8.86 11.41
N SER A 115 31.52 9.75 10.89
CA SER A 115 31.65 11.17 11.16
C SER A 115 31.02 11.52 12.51
N ASP A 116 31.76 12.26 13.34
CA ASP A 116 31.23 12.80 14.60
C ASP A 116 30.44 14.08 14.30
N TYR A 117 29.17 13.90 13.93
CA TYR A 117 28.30 15.02 13.60
C TYR A 117 27.80 15.74 14.85
N SER A 118 28.18 17.01 14.97
CA SER A 118 27.50 17.94 15.89
C SER A 118 26.19 18.41 15.27
N ARG A 119 25.12 18.36 16.06
CA ARG A 119 23.78 18.87 15.69
C ARG A 119 23.79 20.32 15.20
N ASN A 120 24.67 21.14 15.79
CA ASN A 120 24.81 22.57 15.47
C ASN A 120 25.93 22.84 14.46
N GLY A 121 26.63 21.79 14.01
CA GLY A 121 27.69 21.89 13.01
C GLY A 121 27.15 21.78 11.59
N ASP A 122 27.95 22.24 10.63
CA ASP A 122 27.60 22.24 9.21
C ASP A 122 27.86 20.90 8.51
N ALA A 123 28.70 20.03 9.10
CA ALA A 123 29.22 18.83 8.45
C ALA A 123 28.13 17.89 7.93
N TRP A 124 27.09 17.62 8.72
CA TRP A 124 26.02 16.72 8.30
C TRP A 124 25.20 17.26 7.11
N ILE A 125 25.10 18.58 6.97
CA ILE A 125 24.40 19.22 5.83
C ILE A 125 25.30 19.21 4.60
N ILE A 126 26.58 19.54 4.76
CA ILE A 126 27.55 19.54 3.67
C ILE A 126 27.69 18.13 3.10
N ASP A 127 27.80 17.12 3.95
CA ASP A 127 27.88 15.72 3.52
C ASP A 127 26.57 15.25 2.87
N THR A 128 25.41 15.71 3.34
CA THR A 128 24.13 15.48 2.64
C THR A 128 24.21 16.02 1.20
N GLY A 129 24.71 17.25 1.03
CA GLY A 129 24.90 17.85 -0.30
C GLY A 129 25.89 17.07 -1.18
N LYS A 130 26.95 16.53 -0.58
CA LYS A 130 27.93 15.65 -1.25
C LYS A 130 27.25 14.38 -1.74
N TYR A 131 26.50 13.66 -0.89
CA TYR A 131 25.81 12.44 -1.30
C TYR A 131 24.78 12.68 -2.41
N ILE A 132 24.06 13.80 -2.37
CA ILE A 132 23.15 14.21 -3.46
C ILE A 132 23.94 14.39 -4.76
N SER A 133 25.10 15.05 -4.70
CA SER A 133 25.94 15.32 -5.88
C SER A 133 26.54 14.05 -6.50
N GLU A 134 26.84 13.06 -5.67
CA GLU A 134 27.38 11.76 -6.10
C GLU A 134 26.31 10.81 -6.62
N SER A 135 25.04 11.04 -6.29
CA SER A 135 23.95 10.16 -6.69
C SER A 135 23.71 10.24 -8.20
N THR A 136 23.73 9.07 -8.85
CA THR A 136 23.43 8.94 -10.29
C THR A 136 21.95 9.09 -10.60
N VAL A 137 21.10 9.03 -9.58
CA VAL A 137 19.67 9.35 -9.67
C VAL A 137 19.55 10.86 -9.69
N ILE A 138 19.64 11.42 -10.90
CA ILE A 138 19.50 12.84 -11.17
C ILE A 138 18.17 13.34 -10.59
N SER A 139 18.21 13.91 -9.40
CA SER A 139 17.20 14.87 -8.95
C SER A 139 17.67 16.23 -9.44
N LYS A 140 17.24 16.62 -10.63
CA LYS A 140 17.58 17.89 -11.29
C LYS A 140 17.18 19.15 -10.49
N GLU A 141 16.68 18.99 -9.27
CA GLU A 141 16.04 20.01 -8.45
C GLU A 141 16.52 20.04 -6.98
N LEU A 142 17.43 19.15 -6.56
CA LEU A 142 17.92 19.19 -5.19
C LEU A 142 18.95 20.32 -4.97
N PRO A 143 18.91 21.02 -3.82
CA PRO A 143 19.56 22.32 -3.67
C PRO A 143 21.02 22.20 -3.19
N VAL A 144 21.87 21.51 -3.96
CA VAL A 144 23.28 21.23 -3.62
C VAL A 144 24.05 22.50 -3.24
N ASP A 145 23.92 23.56 -4.04
CA ASP A 145 24.61 24.83 -3.80
C ASP A 145 24.24 25.44 -2.43
N CYS A 146 23.00 25.28 -2.00
CA CYS A 146 22.56 25.73 -0.68
C CYS A 146 23.13 24.84 0.42
N LEU A 147 23.14 23.52 0.24
CA LEU A 147 23.64 22.57 1.24
C LEU A 147 25.15 22.73 1.49
N SER A 148 25.92 23.12 0.46
CA SER A 148 27.35 23.45 0.61
C SER A 148 27.63 24.63 1.56
N GLN A 149 26.62 25.47 1.84
CA GLN A 149 26.69 26.58 2.80
C GLN A 149 26.31 26.15 4.23
N GLY A 150 26.16 24.85 4.49
CA GLY A 150 25.85 24.30 5.81
C GLY A 150 24.47 24.72 6.33
N VAL A 151 24.38 24.90 7.66
CA VAL A 151 23.15 25.25 8.39
C VAL A 151 22.49 26.50 7.83
N LEU A 152 23.30 27.51 7.47
CA LEU A 152 22.78 28.76 6.93
C LEU A 152 22.05 28.55 5.60
N GLY A 153 22.60 27.73 4.72
CA GLY A 153 22.00 27.44 3.42
C GLY A 153 20.76 26.55 3.54
N TYR A 154 20.81 25.51 4.37
CA TYR A 154 19.67 24.63 4.63
C TYR A 154 18.44 25.41 5.13
N LYS A 155 18.65 26.42 5.99
CA LYS A 155 17.54 27.23 6.52
C LYS A 155 16.79 28.01 5.44
N LYS A 156 17.49 28.45 4.38
CA LYS A 156 16.93 29.22 3.27
C LYS A 156 16.09 28.36 2.31
N LEU A 157 16.18 27.03 2.41
CA LEU A 157 15.39 26.12 1.59
C LEU A 157 13.89 26.29 1.89
N SER A 158 13.08 26.22 0.83
CA SER A 158 11.64 26.08 0.96
C SER A 158 11.28 24.79 1.72
N PRO A 159 10.09 24.72 2.35
CA PRO A 159 9.54 23.49 2.91
C PRO A 159 9.69 22.27 2.00
N SER A 160 9.25 22.40 0.74
CA SER A 160 9.28 21.34 -0.28
C SER A 160 10.70 20.81 -0.48
N LEU A 161 11.68 21.70 -0.62
CA LEU A 161 13.09 21.31 -0.80
C LEU A 161 13.67 20.64 0.46
N LYS A 162 13.29 21.07 1.67
CA LYS A 162 13.72 20.40 2.91
C LYS A 162 13.17 18.98 2.99
N LEU A 163 11.91 18.79 2.58
CA LEU A 163 11.26 17.49 2.54
C LEU A 163 11.88 16.59 1.45
N HIS A 164 12.19 17.12 0.27
CA HIS A 164 12.88 16.37 -0.78
C HIS A 164 14.28 15.91 -0.36
N VAL A 165 15.05 16.75 0.35
CA VAL A 165 16.35 16.35 0.92
C VAL A 165 16.18 15.19 1.91
N LEU A 166 15.15 15.23 2.76
CA LEU A 166 14.86 14.12 3.69
C LEU A 166 14.47 12.83 2.96
N ASN A 167 13.58 12.91 1.97
CA ASN A 167 13.17 11.74 1.18
C ASN A 167 14.34 11.13 0.42
N PHE A 168 15.24 11.97 -0.12
CA PHE A 168 16.48 11.50 -0.72
C PHE A 168 17.31 10.67 0.27
N LEU A 169 17.53 11.16 1.49
CA LEU A 169 18.26 10.42 2.51
C LEU A 169 17.52 9.14 2.94
N CYS A 170 16.19 9.15 2.99
CA CYS A 170 15.39 7.95 3.22
C CYS A 170 15.63 6.91 2.11
N ASP A 171 15.62 7.32 0.84
CA ASP A 171 15.81 6.44 -0.32
C ASP A 171 17.25 5.90 -0.39
N GLU A 172 18.25 6.73 -0.14
CA GLU A 172 19.64 6.29 0.00
C GLU A 172 19.79 5.30 1.18
N ALA A 173 19.18 5.59 2.34
CA ALA A 173 19.19 4.68 3.47
C ALA A 173 18.49 3.35 3.15
N LEU A 174 17.39 3.35 2.38
CA LEU A 174 16.71 2.13 1.90
C LEU A 174 17.61 1.27 1.03
N SER A 175 18.57 1.89 0.34
CA SER A 175 19.53 1.18 -0.51
C SER A 175 20.61 0.45 0.28
N THR A 176 20.76 0.74 1.58
CA THR A 176 21.79 0.12 2.43
C THR A 176 21.50 -1.34 2.77
N THR A 177 22.55 -2.11 2.99
CA THR A 177 22.50 -3.51 3.43
C THR A 177 21.80 -3.65 4.77
N THR A 178 21.98 -2.67 5.68
CA THR A 178 21.32 -2.64 7.00
C THR A 178 19.80 -2.65 6.87
N LEU A 179 19.22 -1.71 6.10
CA LEU A 179 17.77 -1.66 5.94
C LEU A 179 17.25 -2.82 5.08
N LYS A 180 17.98 -3.22 4.02
CA LYS A 180 17.63 -4.40 3.20
C LYS A 180 17.54 -5.67 4.04
N ASN A 181 18.53 -5.94 4.88
CA ASN A 181 18.55 -7.10 5.78
C ASN A 181 17.44 -7.03 6.83
N TRP A 182 17.16 -5.83 7.35
CA TRP A 182 16.04 -5.64 8.27
C TRP A 182 14.70 -5.97 7.61
N VAL A 183 14.47 -5.53 6.37
CA VAL A 183 13.27 -5.89 5.59
C VAL A 183 13.16 -7.40 5.39
N LEU A 184 14.26 -8.07 5.04
CA LEU A 184 14.29 -9.53 4.87
C LEU A 184 13.94 -10.27 6.17
N LYS A 185 14.56 -9.88 7.29
CA LYS A 185 14.28 -10.47 8.62
C LYS A 185 12.83 -10.25 9.04
N GLN A 186 12.27 -9.08 8.77
CA GLN A 186 10.86 -8.81 9.06
C GLN A 186 9.93 -9.65 8.18
N HIS A 187 10.28 -9.87 6.92
CA HIS A 187 9.52 -10.75 6.02
C HIS A 187 9.54 -12.22 6.48
N GLU A 188 10.70 -12.73 6.89
CA GLU A 188 10.84 -14.08 7.47
C GLU A 188 9.97 -14.24 8.72
N SER A 189 10.13 -13.33 9.69
CA SER A 189 9.33 -13.36 10.93
C SER A 189 7.82 -13.18 10.67
N ALA A 190 7.43 -12.37 9.69
CA ALA A 190 6.03 -12.23 9.29
C ALA A 190 5.47 -13.52 8.67
N THR A 191 6.29 -14.23 7.89
CA THR A 191 5.92 -15.53 7.32
C THR A 191 5.69 -16.57 8.42
N GLU A 192 6.58 -16.63 9.41
CA GLU A 192 6.43 -17.51 10.58
C GLU A 192 5.18 -17.18 11.38
N ARG A 193 4.95 -15.89 11.71
CA ARG A 193 3.74 -15.44 12.41
C ARG A 193 2.47 -15.80 11.64
N LYS A 194 2.48 -15.66 10.31
CA LYS A 194 1.35 -16.02 9.45
C LYS A 194 1.09 -17.53 9.42
N VAL A 195 2.14 -18.35 9.41
CA VAL A 195 1.99 -19.81 9.51
C VAL A 195 1.40 -20.20 10.88
N ALA A 196 1.94 -19.63 11.95
CA ALA A 196 1.44 -19.86 13.32
C ALA A 196 -0.01 -19.40 13.49
N ALA A 197 -0.38 -18.22 12.96
CA ALA A 197 -1.76 -17.73 13.00
C ALA A 197 -2.72 -18.64 12.22
N ARG A 198 -2.30 -19.16 11.05
CA ARG A 198 -3.08 -20.13 10.29
C ARG A 198 -3.26 -21.46 11.01
N GLU A 199 -2.25 -21.91 11.74
CA GLU A 199 -2.34 -23.10 12.60
C GLU A 199 -3.33 -22.90 13.73
N LYS A 200 -3.22 -21.78 14.48
CA LYS A 200 -4.21 -21.40 15.50
C LYS A 200 -5.62 -21.33 14.91
N PHE A 201 -5.77 -20.72 13.74
CA PHE A 201 -7.07 -20.59 13.08
C PHE A 201 -7.67 -21.96 12.73
N ARG A 202 -6.86 -22.89 12.22
CA ARG A 202 -7.31 -24.27 11.95
C ARG A 202 -7.78 -24.96 13.23
N ALA A 203 -7.01 -24.85 14.32
CA ALA A 203 -7.35 -25.44 15.60
C ALA A 203 -8.66 -24.87 16.19
N VAL A 204 -8.84 -23.54 16.17
CA VAL A 204 -10.08 -22.91 16.65
C VAL A 204 -11.27 -23.30 15.78
N LYS A 205 -11.11 -23.36 14.46
CA LYS A 205 -12.16 -23.77 13.53
C LYS A 205 -12.59 -25.22 13.73
N GLU A 206 -11.64 -26.11 14.03
CA GLU A 206 -11.92 -27.51 14.34
C GLU A 206 -12.68 -27.66 15.65
N LYS A 207 -12.24 -26.98 16.72
CA LYS A 207 -12.98 -26.91 18.00
C LYS A 207 -14.40 -26.36 17.82
N GLU A 208 -14.58 -25.28 17.04
CA GLU A 208 -15.91 -24.72 16.72
C GLU A 208 -16.81 -25.77 16.06
N LYS A 209 -16.27 -26.55 15.11
CA LYS A 209 -17.01 -27.59 14.41
C LYS A 209 -17.42 -28.73 15.36
N GLU A 210 -16.50 -29.23 16.19
CA GLU A 210 -16.80 -30.27 17.17
C GLU A 210 -17.88 -29.85 18.17
N LEU A 211 -17.81 -28.61 18.67
CA LEU A 211 -18.81 -28.08 19.61
C LEU A 211 -20.20 -27.99 18.96
N LYS A 212 -20.28 -27.56 17.70
CA LYS A 212 -21.54 -27.53 16.94
C LYS A 212 -22.10 -28.92 16.68
N GLU A 213 -21.25 -29.89 16.37
CA GLU A 213 -21.67 -31.27 16.17
C GLU A 213 -22.22 -31.86 17.49
N LYS A 214 -21.50 -31.68 18.60
CA LYS A 214 -21.97 -32.05 19.95
C LYS A 214 -23.31 -31.40 20.31
N LEU A 215 -23.46 -30.11 20.02
CA LEU A 215 -24.73 -29.40 20.24
C LEU A 215 -25.86 -29.99 19.39
N THR A 216 -25.58 -30.32 18.12
CA THR A 216 -26.57 -30.92 17.20
C THR A 216 -27.01 -32.30 17.70
N ILE A 217 -26.07 -33.16 18.12
CA ILE A 217 -26.36 -34.48 18.69
C ILE A 217 -27.23 -34.35 19.96
N LYS A 218 -26.92 -33.40 20.86
CA LYS A 218 -27.73 -33.18 22.07
C LYS A 218 -29.11 -32.63 21.76
N MET A 219 -29.22 -31.74 20.78
CA MET A 219 -30.50 -31.23 20.31
C MET A 219 -31.33 -32.29 19.57
N ALA A 220 -30.72 -33.30 18.96
CA ALA A 220 -31.47 -34.40 18.34
C ALA A 220 -32.19 -35.30 19.37
N LYS A 221 -31.80 -35.25 20.66
CA LYS A 221 -32.46 -36.02 21.72
C LYS A 221 -33.88 -35.50 22.00
N PRO A 222 -34.83 -36.39 22.38
CA PRO A 222 -36.17 -36.00 22.81
C PRO A 222 -36.12 -34.96 23.94
N ARG A 223 -37.05 -33.99 23.95
CA ARG A 223 -37.03 -32.84 24.87
C ARG A 223 -36.88 -33.22 26.34
N PHE A 224 -37.51 -34.31 26.77
CA PHE A 224 -37.47 -34.79 28.16
C PHE A 224 -36.13 -35.43 28.57
N LEU A 225 -35.23 -35.73 27.62
CA LEU A 225 -33.87 -36.24 27.87
C LEU A 225 -32.78 -35.15 27.66
N ARG A 226 -33.17 -33.91 27.35
CA ARG A 226 -32.21 -32.82 27.15
C ARG A 226 -31.80 -32.21 28.49
N ASN A 227 -30.50 -32.21 28.76
CA ASN A 227 -29.94 -31.46 29.88
C ASN A 227 -29.72 -29.99 29.46
N GLY A 228 -30.57 -29.09 29.97
CA GLY A 228 -30.52 -27.66 29.65
C GLY A 228 -29.21 -26.98 30.08
N ALA A 229 -28.62 -27.39 31.21
CA ALA A 229 -27.36 -26.82 31.69
C ALA A 229 -26.20 -27.15 30.75
N GLU A 230 -26.14 -28.39 30.25
CA GLU A 230 -25.14 -28.81 29.27
C GLU A 230 -25.29 -28.13 27.91
N ILE A 231 -26.54 -27.91 27.46
CA ILE A 231 -26.82 -27.17 26.21
C ILE A 231 -26.36 -25.72 26.35
N ASN A 232 -26.70 -25.05 27.45
CA ASN A 232 -26.28 -23.68 27.70
C ASN A 232 -24.75 -23.55 27.80
N SER A 233 -24.08 -24.51 28.44
CA SER A 233 -22.62 -24.57 28.49
C SER A 233 -22.00 -24.68 27.09
N LEU A 234 -22.53 -25.55 26.23
CA LEU A 234 -22.06 -25.69 24.84
C LEU A 234 -22.28 -24.40 24.02
N VAL A 235 -23.43 -23.73 24.20
CA VAL A 235 -23.69 -22.44 23.55
C VAL A 235 -22.68 -21.38 23.98
N SER A 236 -22.32 -21.33 25.27
CA SER A 236 -21.28 -20.42 25.77
C SER A 236 -19.91 -20.74 25.18
N GLN A 237 -19.50 -22.01 25.15
CA GLN A 237 -18.22 -22.43 24.56
C GLN A 237 -18.13 -22.12 23.06
N ILE A 238 -19.25 -22.22 22.32
CA ILE A 238 -19.30 -21.83 20.91
C ILE A 238 -19.10 -20.31 20.76
N LYS A 239 -19.70 -19.49 21.63
CA LYS A 239 -19.49 -18.03 21.64
C LYS A 239 -18.03 -17.67 21.92
N GLU A 240 -17.40 -18.33 22.89
CA GLU A 240 -15.98 -18.15 23.19
C GLU A 240 -15.09 -18.50 21.99
N ALA A 241 -15.35 -19.65 21.35
CA ALA A 241 -14.61 -20.04 20.14
C ALA A 241 -14.79 -19.05 18.97
N TYR A 242 -15.91 -18.32 18.90
CA TYR A 242 -16.10 -17.25 17.92
C TYR A 242 -15.23 -16.02 18.22
N GLU A 243 -15.10 -15.63 19.47
CA GLU A 243 -14.23 -14.53 19.88
C GLU A 243 -12.76 -14.89 19.70
N ASP A 244 -12.35 -16.11 20.06
CA ASP A 244 -11.00 -16.63 19.81
C ASP A 244 -10.67 -16.59 18.30
N LYS A 245 -11.62 -17.03 17.47
CA LYS A 245 -11.46 -17.01 16.02
C LYS A 245 -11.28 -15.58 15.49
N LYS A 246 -12.04 -14.63 16.03
CA LYS A 246 -11.95 -13.21 15.68
C LYS A 246 -10.59 -12.64 16.09
N ALA A 247 -10.13 -12.94 17.31
CA ALA A 247 -8.83 -12.52 17.80
C ALA A 247 -7.67 -13.05 16.92
N VAL A 248 -7.71 -14.32 16.51
CA VAL A 248 -6.70 -14.90 15.61
C VAL A 248 -6.72 -14.24 14.22
N ILE A 249 -7.89 -13.90 13.69
CA ILE A 249 -8.01 -13.17 12.42
C ILE A 249 -7.40 -11.77 12.54
N ASP A 250 -7.59 -11.09 13.67
CA ASP A 250 -7.02 -9.76 13.88
C ASP A 250 -5.50 -9.82 14.11
N GLU A 251 -4.98 -10.85 14.80
CA GLU A 251 -3.53 -11.14 14.86
C GLU A 251 -2.93 -11.38 13.46
N GLU A 252 -3.61 -12.13 12.57
CA GLU A 252 -3.16 -12.38 11.20
C GLU A 252 -3.06 -11.08 10.38
N LYS A 253 -3.93 -10.09 10.63
CA LYS A 253 -3.92 -8.79 9.94
C LYS A 253 -2.81 -7.86 10.40
N LEU A 254 -2.38 -7.94 11.66
CA LEU A 254 -1.27 -7.14 12.21
C LEU A 254 0.10 -7.66 11.76
N GLY A 255 0.18 -8.91 11.29
CA GLY A 255 1.42 -9.62 11.03
C GLY A 255 2.02 -9.32 9.66
N GLY A 256 2.68 -8.17 9.50
CA GLY A 256 3.72 -8.06 8.50
C GLY A 256 4.20 -6.65 8.18
N LEU A 257 5.52 -6.53 8.07
CA LEU A 257 6.13 -5.50 7.24
C LEU A 257 5.85 -5.85 5.77
N VAL A 258 4.63 -5.54 5.33
CA VAL A 258 4.26 -5.64 3.93
C VAL A 258 4.21 -4.21 3.44
N ARG A 259 5.04 -3.89 2.43
CA ARG A 259 4.93 -2.64 1.66
C ARG A 259 3.44 -2.35 1.48
N LYS A 260 2.96 -1.23 2.01
CA LYS A 260 1.54 -0.88 1.88
C LYS A 260 1.20 -0.92 0.40
N LYS A 261 0.19 -1.71 0.06
CA LYS A 261 -0.34 -1.79 -1.29
C LYS A 261 -1.65 -1.02 -1.31
N PRO A 262 -1.99 -0.39 -2.44
CA PRO A 262 -3.31 0.17 -2.61
C PRO A 262 -4.34 -0.97 -2.45
N VAL A 263 -5.44 -0.66 -1.78
CA VAL A 263 -6.59 -1.55 -1.61
C VAL A 263 -7.21 -1.85 -2.99
N ARG A 264 -7.16 -0.86 -3.88
CA ARG A 264 -7.66 -0.94 -5.25
C ARG A 264 -6.87 0.01 -6.14
N ILE A 265 -6.60 -0.41 -7.37
CA ILE A 265 -6.08 0.44 -8.43
C ILE A 265 -7.12 0.42 -9.56
N ASP A 266 -7.53 1.60 -9.99
CA ASP A 266 -8.31 1.85 -11.20
C ASP A 266 -7.42 2.66 -12.18
N GLU A 267 -7.92 2.96 -13.37
CA GLU A 267 -7.15 3.70 -14.39
C GLU A 267 -6.80 5.11 -13.89
N GLY A 268 -5.50 5.40 -13.73
CA GLY A 268 -4.98 6.67 -13.20
C GLY A 268 -5.27 6.95 -11.72
N VAL A 269 -5.82 5.98 -10.97
CA VAL A 269 -6.27 6.18 -9.59
C VAL A 269 -5.92 5.01 -8.69
N ALA A 270 -5.35 5.29 -7.53
CA ALA A 270 -5.11 4.30 -6.48
C ALA A 270 -5.85 4.68 -5.18
N TYR A 271 -6.42 3.68 -4.52
CA TYR A 271 -7.08 3.84 -3.21
C TYR A 271 -6.25 3.19 -2.13
N TRP A 272 -5.91 3.95 -1.10
CA TRP A 272 -4.97 3.58 -0.06
C TRP A 272 -5.65 3.52 1.30
N LYS A 273 -5.33 2.51 2.11
CA LYS A 273 -5.72 2.46 3.52
C LYS A 273 -4.54 2.88 4.39
N LEU A 274 -4.52 4.16 4.76
CA LEU A 274 -3.42 4.78 5.50
C LEU A 274 -3.88 5.14 6.92
N ASP A 275 -3.42 4.39 7.91
CA ASP A 275 -3.76 4.65 9.32
C ASP A 275 -2.83 5.72 9.92
N GLY A 276 -3.42 6.65 10.69
CA GLY A 276 -2.68 7.61 11.54
C GLY A 276 -2.31 8.94 10.89
N TYR A 277 -2.75 9.21 9.66
CA TYR A 277 -2.39 10.41 8.91
C TYR A 277 -3.43 11.53 9.02
N CYS A 278 -4.71 11.17 9.13
CA CYS A 278 -5.81 12.08 9.38
C CYS A 278 -6.91 11.34 10.16
N ASP A 279 -7.44 11.97 11.20
CA ASP A 279 -8.49 11.38 12.05
C ASP A 279 -9.84 11.20 11.31
N LYS A 280 -9.98 11.82 10.13
CA LYS A 280 -11.24 11.93 9.40
C LYS A 280 -11.55 10.75 8.48
N THR A 281 -10.54 10.02 7.99
CA THR A 281 -10.76 8.94 7.01
C THR A 281 -9.79 7.79 7.11
N ALA A 282 -10.28 6.57 6.88
CA ALA A 282 -9.43 5.39 6.76
C ALA A 282 -8.93 5.14 5.33
N ILE A 283 -9.55 5.75 4.31
CA ILE A 283 -9.22 5.54 2.89
C ILE A 283 -8.87 6.88 2.23
N MET A 284 -7.75 6.92 1.50
CA MET A 284 -7.32 8.06 0.69
C MET A 284 -7.28 7.67 -0.78
N ARG A 285 -7.46 8.65 -1.66
CA ARG A 285 -7.39 8.50 -3.11
C ARG A 285 -6.18 9.24 -3.65
N GLN A 286 -5.37 8.56 -4.43
CA GLN A 286 -4.24 9.12 -5.15
C GLN A 286 -4.59 9.11 -6.63
N GLU A 287 -4.65 10.26 -7.25
CA GLU A 287 -4.60 10.39 -8.71
C GLU A 287 -3.13 10.50 -9.11
N PHE A 288 -2.72 9.75 -10.13
CA PHE A 288 -1.36 9.82 -10.64
C PHE A 288 -1.40 9.91 -12.17
N ASP A 289 -0.60 10.83 -12.71
CA ASP A 289 -0.37 10.94 -14.14
C ASP A 289 1.05 10.49 -14.46
N ALA A 290 1.17 9.40 -15.22
CA ALA A 290 2.45 8.85 -15.65
C ALA A 290 3.21 9.79 -16.62
N THR A 291 2.53 10.78 -17.22
CA THR A 291 3.12 11.74 -18.15
C THR A 291 3.59 13.03 -17.48
N GLU A 292 2.87 13.51 -16.46
CA GLU A 292 3.20 14.74 -15.75
C GLU A 292 4.05 14.51 -14.48
N ASN A 293 4.20 13.25 -14.05
CA ASN A 293 4.89 12.89 -12.80
C ASN A 293 4.36 13.67 -11.58
N THR A 294 3.08 14.01 -11.61
CA THR A 294 2.34 14.65 -10.52
C THR A 294 1.41 13.62 -9.89
N ASP A 295 1.36 13.61 -8.56
CA ASP A 295 0.41 12.81 -7.81
C ASP A 295 -0.42 13.67 -6.86
N LYS A 296 -1.74 13.63 -7.03
CA LYS A 296 -2.68 14.42 -6.22
C LYS A 296 -3.40 13.52 -5.24
N TRP A 297 -3.43 13.96 -3.98
CA TRP A 297 -4.01 13.20 -2.89
C TRP A 297 -5.32 13.82 -2.44
N PHE A 298 -6.32 12.95 -2.24
CA PHE A 298 -7.66 13.31 -1.83
C PHE A 298 -8.09 12.48 -0.63
N MET A 299 -8.85 13.12 0.25
CA MET A 299 -9.50 12.51 1.38
C MET A 299 -11.02 12.59 1.24
N PHE A 300 -11.71 11.61 1.79
CA PHE A 300 -13.16 11.56 1.75
C PHE A 300 -13.78 12.22 2.99
N THR A 301 -15.05 12.58 2.89
CA THR A 301 -15.90 12.77 4.09
C THR A 301 -16.37 11.42 4.61
N GLU A 302 -16.95 11.39 5.81
CA GLU A 302 -17.53 10.16 6.36
C GLU A 302 -18.63 9.57 5.46
N GLU A 303 -19.38 10.44 4.78
CA GLU A 303 -20.42 10.09 3.82
C GLU A 303 -19.84 9.48 2.54
N GLU A 304 -18.84 10.14 1.95
CA GLU A 304 -18.15 9.66 0.75
C GLU A 304 -17.41 8.34 1.02
N GLU A 305 -16.79 8.19 2.19
CA GLU A 305 -16.07 6.97 2.55
C GLU A 305 -17.02 5.75 2.60
N LYS A 306 -18.31 5.92 2.95
CA LYS A 306 -19.31 4.83 2.89
C LYS A 306 -19.53 4.35 1.46
N VAL A 307 -19.56 5.26 0.49
CA VAL A 307 -19.69 4.92 -0.94
C VAL A 307 -18.43 4.21 -1.43
N ILE A 308 -17.26 4.74 -1.09
CA ILE A 308 -15.96 4.19 -1.50
C ILE A 308 -15.72 2.81 -0.88
N LYS A 309 -16.11 2.57 0.37
CA LYS A 309 -16.03 1.25 1.02
C LYS A 309 -16.73 0.16 0.22
N GLY A 310 -17.86 0.46 -0.41
CA GLY A 310 -18.56 -0.46 -1.30
C GLY A 310 -17.77 -0.76 -2.59
N HIS A 311 -17.11 0.25 -3.16
CA HIS A 311 -16.31 0.13 -4.39
C HIS A 311 -14.99 -0.62 -4.19
N VAL A 312 -14.30 -0.38 -3.06
CA VAL A 312 -13.02 -1.03 -2.75
C VAL A 312 -13.19 -2.43 -2.14
N ALA A 313 -14.42 -2.83 -1.76
CA ALA A 313 -14.67 -4.15 -1.21
C ALA A 313 -14.31 -5.27 -2.21
N PRO A 314 -13.73 -6.39 -1.75
CA PRO A 314 -13.45 -7.53 -2.61
C PRO A 314 -14.76 -8.02 -3.26
N ARG A 315 -14.83 -8.01 -4.60
CA ARG A 315 -15.96 -8.61 -5.31
C ARG A 315 -16.03 -10.10 -4.93
N PRO A 316 -17.19 -10.63 -4.50
CA PRO A 316 -17.34 -12.06 -4.28
C PRO A 316 -16.97 -12.77 -5.58
N GLN A 317 -15.92 -13.58 -5.57
CA GLN A 317 -15.65 -14.46 -6.69
C GLN A 317 -16.83 -15.42 -6.77
N LEU A 318 -17.76 -15.15 -7.68
CA LEU A 318 -18.78 -16.09 -8.09
C LEU A 318 -18.00 -17.32 -8.56
N LYS A 319 -17.97 -18.38 -7.74
CA LYS A 319 -17.48 -19.68 -8.15
C LYS A 319 -18.27 -20.04 -9.41
N ARG A 320 -17.63 -19.90 -10.58
CA ARG A 320 -18.14 -20.49 -11.83
C ARG A 320 -18.26 -21.97 -11.54
N LYS A 321 -19.49 -22.43 -11.29
CA LYS A 321 -19.82 -23.86 -11.30
C LYS A 321 -19.59 -24.28 -12.74
N ASN A 322 -18.43 -24.86 -13.02
CA ASN A 322 -18.20 -25.57 -14.27
C ASN A 322 -19.21 -26.72 -14.29
N LYS A 323 -20.28 -26.56 -15.07
CA LYS A 323 -21.13 -27.68 -15.49
C LYS A 323 -20.30 -28.48 -16.47
N THR A 324 -19.73 -29.59 -15.99
CA THR A 324 -19.17 -30.63 -16.84
C THR A 324 -20.31 -31.19 -17.70
N HIS A 325 -20.34 -30.85 -18.98
CA HIS A 325 -21.14 -31.59 -19.95
C HIS A 325 -20.34 -32.84 -20.33
N THR A 326 -20.71 -33.97 -19.75
CA THR A 326 -20.32 -35.30 -20.22
C THR A 326 -21.09 -35.58 -21.51
N LEU A 327 -20.39 -35.65 -22.65
CA LEU A 327 -20.86 -36.42 -23.80
C LEU A 327 -19.81 -37.49 -24.11
N ALA A 328 -20.19 -38.74 -23.88
CA ALA A 328 -19.48 -39.91 -24.35
C ALA A 328 -19.84 -40.18 -25.82
N GLY A 329 -18.88 -40.63 -26.63
CA GLY A 329 -19.17 -41.17 -27.97
C GLY A 329 -17.98 -41.22 -28.94
N HIS A 330 -17.08 -42.19 -28.75
CA HIS A 330 -16.40 -43.03 -29.75
C HIS A 330 -16.12 -42.49 -31.18
N ASN A 331 -14.85 -42.39 -31.60
CA ASN A 331 -14.07 -43.45 -32.27
C ASN A 331 -12.75 -42.96 -32.93
N ALA A 332 -11.79 -43.89 -32.99
CA ALA A 332 -10.62 -44.02 -33.87
C ALA A 332 -9.26 -43.32 -33.52
N LEU A 333 -8.31 -44.16 -33.12
CA LEU A 333 -6.84 -44.02 -33.07
C LEU A 333 -6.21 -44.06 -34.50
N PRO A 334 -4.87 -44.07 -34.70
CA PRO A 334 -3.82 -43.12 -34.29
C PRO A 334 -2.82 -42.81 -35.45
N ILE A 335 -2.06 -41.71 -35.42
CA ILE A 335 -0.82 -41.58 -36.23
C ILE A 335 0.31 -40.92 -35.42
N SER A 336 1.22 -41.79 -34.93
CA SER A 336 2.69 -41.78 -35.08
C SER A 336 3.48 -40.46 -35.18
N SER A 337 4.54 -40.41 -34.34
CA SER A 337 5.91 -39.96 -34.63
C SER A 337 6.21 -38.45 -34.71
N SER A 338 6.92 -37.91 -33.72
CA SER A 338 8.40 -37.80 -33.79
C SER A 338 8.95 -36.88 -32.70
N MET A 339 9.98 -37.35 -32.03
CA MET A 339 10.93 -36.55 -31.27
C MET A 339 11.55 -35.42 -32.12
N LYS A 340 11.81 -34.26 -31.51
CA LYS A 340 13.17 -33.69 -31.43
C LYS A 340 13.24 -32.49 -30.50
N THR A 341 14.07 -32.68 -29.49
CA THR A 341 14.75 -31.68 -28.64
C THR A 341 15.56 -30.68 -29.46
N GLN A 342 15.54 -29.41 -29.06
CA GLN A 342 16.71 -28.53 -29.15
C GLN A 342 16.59 -27.37 -28.15
N THR A 343 17.53 -27.37 -27.21
CA THR A 343 17.85 -26.29 -26.27
C THR A 343 18.88 -25.32 -26.92
N PRO A 344 19.32 -24.23 -26.27
CA PRO A 344 19.27 -22.87 -26.81
C PRO A 344 20.64 -22.37 -27.32
N VAL A 345 20.63 -21.22 -27.99
CA VAL A 345 21.85 -20.48 -28.36
C VAL A 345 21.83 -19.10 -27.71
N SER A 346 22.88 -18.84 -26.94
CA SER A 346 23.29 -17.53 -26.41
C SER A 346 23.73 -16.58 -27.52
N ALA A 347 23.54 -15.27 -27.30
CA ALA A 347 24.46 -14.22 -27.73
C ALA A 347 24.20 -12.96 -26.88
N VAL A 348 25.12 -12.67 -25.95
CA VAL A 348 26.06 -11.52 -25.91
C VAL A 348 25.49 -10.36 -25.11
#